data_AF-A0A5M6IR32-F1
#
_entry.id   AF-A0A5M6IR32-F1
#
_cell.length_a   1.000
_cell.length_b   1.000
_cell.length_c   1.000
_cell.angle_alpha   90.00
_cell.angle_beta   90.00
_cell.angle_gamma   90.00
#
_symmetry.space_group_name_H-M   'P 1'
#
loop_
_entity.id
_entity.type
_entity.pdbx_description
1 polymer ?
#
loop_
_entity_poly.entity_id
_entity_poly.type
_entity_poly.pdbx_seq_one_letter_code
_entity_poly.pdbx_strand_id
1 'polypeptide(L)' 'MTKQMSEGQRAYEEKRAAKAGMSLDKWLSVKDREKQDEARSRAQSAKAADAEKKPGFFSRLIERAHKPL' A
#
# COMPACT_ATOMS: atom_id res chain seq x y z
N MET A 1 10.67 18.82 -5.11
CA MET A 1 11.05 19.03 -3.70
C MET A 1 11.62 17.74 -3.13
N THR A 2 12.91 17.70 -2.81
CA THR A 2 13.49 16.65 -1.96
C THR A 2 12.93 16.83 -0.55
N LYS A 3 12.05 15.92 -0.12
CA LYS A 3 11.44 15.98 1.22
C LYS A 3 12.53 15.62 2.24
N GLN A 4 13.13 16.63 2.88
CA GLN A 4 14.07 16.39 3.98
C GLN A 4 13.37 15.61 5.09
N MET A 5 13.97 14.50 5.53
CA MET A 5 13.46 13.68 6.64
C MET A 5 13.63 14.44 7.95
N SER A 6 12.66 14.33 8.87
CA SER A 6 12.84 14.83 10.23
C SER A 6 13.86 13.98 11.00
N GLU A 7 14.47 14.54 12.04
CA GLU A 7 15.46 13.83 12.87
C GLU A 7 14.88 12.55 13.49
N GLY A 8 13.64 12.61 13.99
CA GLY A 8 12.95 11.44 14.53
C GLY A 8 12.71 10.35 13.49
N GLN A 9 12.45 10.73 12.25
CA GLN A 9 12.32 9.77 11.15
C GLN A 9 13.67 9.16 10.78
N ARG A 10 14.75 9.96 10.77
CA ARG A 10 16.10 9.47 10.51
C ARG A 10 16.52 8.42 11.53
N ALA A 11 16.35 8.70 12.83
CA ALA A 11 16.67 7.77 13.91
C ALA A 11 15.85 6.47 13.83
N TYR A 12 14.59 6.55 13.37
CA TYR A 12 13.76 5.36 13.16
C TYR A 12 14.29 4.49 12.01
N GLU A 13 14.64 5.10 10.89
CA GLU A 13 15.20 4.40 9.73
C GLU A 13 16.61 3.86 10.03
N GLU A 14 17.42 4.55 10.84
CA GLU A 14 18.75 4.06 11.28
C GLU A 14 18.63 2.78 12.10
N LYS A 15 17.68 2.70 13.03
CA LYS A 15 17.42 1.46 13.80
C LYS A 15 17.07 0.29 12.88
N ARG A 16 16.34 0.56 11.80
CA ARG A 16 15.96 -0.45 10.80
C ARG A 16 17.13 -0.83 9.90
N ALA A 17 17.92 0.14 9.46
CA ALA A 17 19.14 -0.07 8.71
C ALA A 17 20.13 -0.93 9.52
N ALA A 18 20.32 -0.61 10.79
CA ALA A 18 21.13 -1.40 11.72
C ALA A 18 20.58 -2.82 11.91
N LYS A 19 19.26 -2.99 12.04
CA LYS A 19 18.62 -4.31 12.10
C LYS A 19 18.86 -5.13 10.83
N ALA A 20 18.90 -4.49 9.68
CA ALA A 20 19.18 -5.11 8.39
C ALA A 20 20.69 -5.23 8.09
N GLY A 21 21.56 -4.80 9.02
CA GLY A 21 23.02 -4.86 8.86
C GLY A 21 23.56 -3.97 7.75
N MET A 22 22.88 -2.88 7.42
CA MET A 22 23.27 -1.96 6.34
C MET A 22 23.27 -0.49 6.78
N SER A 23 23.91 0.38 5.99
CA SER A 23 23.91 1.82 6.23
C SER A 23 22.54 2.43 5.94
N LEU A 24 22.26 3.59 6.55
CA LEU A 24 21.01 4.33 6.35
C LEU A 24 20.75 4.65 4.87
N ASP A 25 21.74 5.14 4.14
CA ASP A 25 21.57 5.51 2.73
C ASP A 25 21.22 4.29 1.85
N LYS A 26 21.83 3.15 2.13
CA LYS A 26 21.52 1.89 1.43
C LYS A 26 20.12 1.41 1.78
N TRP A 27 19.73 1.50 3.05
CA TRP A 27 18.39 1.17 3.52
C TRP A 27 17.30 2.02 2.85
N LEU A 28 17.52 3.34 2.77
CA LEU A 28 16.59 4.26 2.10
C LEU A 28 16.47 3.99 0.60
N SER A 29 17.59 3.64 -0.05
CA SER A 29 17.60 3.29 -1.47
C SER A 29 16.84 2.00 -1.78
N VAL A 30 16.99 0.98 -0.93
CA VAL A 30 16.23 -0.28 -1.04
C VAL A 30 14.74 -0.02 -0.86
N LYS A 31 14.37 0.74 0.17
CA LYS A 31 12.98 1.08 0.46
C LYS A 31 12.31 1.87 -0.66
N ASP A 32 13.02 2.81 -1.29
CA ASP A 32 12.45 3.56 -2.42
C ASP A 32 12.17 2.65 -3.61
N ARG A 33 13.07 1.70 -3.89
CA ARG A 33 12.87 0.66 -4.90
C ARG A 33 11.68 -0.25 -4.57
N GLU A 34 11.58 -0.74 -3.33
CA GLU A 34 10.46 -1.55 -2.88
C GLU A 34 9.12 -0.80 -2.96
N LYS A 35 9.09 0.48 -2.61
CA LYS A 35 7.88 1.31 -2.71
C LYS A 35 7.43 1.49 -4.16
N GLN A 36 8.37 1.61 -5.11
CA GLN A 36 8.04 1.68 -6.53
C GLN A 36 7.48 0.36 -7.05
N ASP A 37 8.04 -0.78 -6.62
CA ASP A 37 7.56 -2.10 -6.99
C ASP A 37 6.21 -2.44 -6.34
N GLU A 38 6.01 -2.07 -5.08
CA GLU A 38 4.73 -2.22 -4.37
C GLU A 38 3.64 -1.32 -4.97
N ALA A 39 3.97 -0.08 -5.38
CA ALA A 39 3.02 0.79 -6.07
C ALA A 39 2.56 0.19 -7.40
N ARG A 40 3.47 -0.44 -8.15
CA ARG A 40 3.15 -1.14 -9.40
C ARG A 40 2.27 -2.36 -9.14
N SER A 41 2.61 -3.17 -8.13
CA SER A 41 1.83 -4.35 -7.75
C SER A 41 0.44 -3.97 -7.21
N ARG A 42 0.33 -2.94 -6.36
CA ARG A 42 -0.94 -2.46 -5.83
C ARG A 42 -1.83 -1.86 -6.90
N ALA A 43 -1.27 -1.18 -7.91
CA ALA A 43 -2.04 -0.70 -9.06
C ALA A 43 -2.58 -1.85 -9.93
N GLN A 44 -1.84 -2.95 -10.06
CA GLN A 44 -2.31 -4.15 -10.76
C GLN A 44 -3.39 -4.89 -9.96
N SER A 45 -3.21 -5.05 -8.66
CA SER A 45 -4.20 -5.66 -7.77
C SER A 45 -5.48 -4.84 -7.62
N ALA A 46 -5.38 -3.51 -7.62
CA ALA A 46 -6.55 -2.61 -7.61
C ALA A 46 -7.34 -2.69 -8.92
N LYS A 47 -6.68 -2.85 -10.07
CA LYS A 47 -7.34 -3.09 -11.36
C LYS A 47 -8.03 -4.46 -11.41
N ALA A 48 -7.42 -5.49 -10.82
CA ALA A 48 -8.03 -6.81 -10.70
C ALA A 48 -9.25 -6.80 -9.76
N ALA A 49 -9.21 -6.04 -8.66
CA ALA A 49 -10.33 -5.91 -7.72
C ALA A 49 -11.53 -5.10 -8.27
N ASP A 50 -11.35 -4.32 -9.34
CA ASP A 50 -12.44 -3.56 -9.96
C ASP A 50 -13.23 -4.42 -10.95
N ALA A 51 -12.58 -5.40 -11.59
CA ALA A 51 -13.19 -6.28 -12.60
C ALA A 51 -14.15 -7.34 -12.05
N GLU A 52 -14.12 -7.63 -10.74
CA GLU A 52 -14.95 -8.66 -10.09
C GLU A 52 -15.68 -8.15 -8.85
N LYS A 53 -16.28 -6.96 -8.89
CA LYS A 53 -17.24 -6.57 -7.84
C LYS A 53 -18.57 -7.28 -8.06
N LYS A 54 -18.61 -8.57 -7.69
CA LYS A 54 -19.88 -9.29 -7.50
C LYS A 54 -20.73 -8.47 -6.53
N PRO A 55 -22.06 -8.37 -6.73
CA PRO A 55 -22.93 -7.62 -5.84
C PRO A 55 -22.73 -8.12 -4.41
N GLY A 56 -22.23 -7.22 -3.56
CA GLY A 56 -21.95 -7.52 -2.16
C GLY A 56 -23.23 -7.83 -1.40
N PHE A 57 -23.09 -8.30 -0.16
CA PHE A 57 -24.22 -8.70 0.69
C PHE A 57 -25.31 -7.61 0.82
N PHE A 58 -24.91 -6.35 0.99
CA PHE A 58 -25.85 -5.22 1.06
C PHE A 58 -26.57 -4.94 -0.25
N SER A 59 -25.89 -5.08 -1.39
CA SER A 59 -26.51 -4.90 -2.71
C SER A 59 -27.60 -5.94 -2.95
N ARG A 60 -27.39 -7.20 -2.52
CA ARG A 60 -28.41 -8.25 -2.60
C ARG A 60 -29.60 -8.00 -1.67
N LEU A 61 -29.36 -7.42 -0.49
CA LEU A 61 -30.43 -7.07 0.45
C LEU A 61 -31.35 -5.99 -0.12
N ILE A 62 -30.78 -4.96 -0.74
CA ILE A 62 -31.52 -3.89 -1.41
C ILE A 62 -32.30 -4.43 -2.61
N GLU A 63 -31.70 -5.28 -3.44
CA GLU A 63 -32.41 -5.90 -4.58
C GLU A 63 -33.65 -6.69 -4.13
N ARG A 64 -33.53 -7.42 -3.01
CA ARG A 64 -34.66 -8.18 -2.45
C ARG A 64 -35.75 -7.29 -1.84
N ALA A 65 -35.40 -6.10 -1.36
CA ALA A 65 -36.37 -5.11 -0.89
C ALA A 65 -37.14 -4.44 -2.05
N HIS A 66 -36.52 -4.33 -3.24
CA HIS A 66 -37.10 -3.68 -4.42
C HIS A 66 -37.83 -4.63 -5.38
N LYS A 67 -37.88 -5.94 -5.11
CA LYS A 67 -38.65 -6.91 -5.91
C LYS A 67 -40.05 -7.10 -5.30
N PRO A 68 -41.10 -6.44 -5.83
CA PRO A 68 -42.48 -6.76 -5.45
C PRO A 68 -42.84 -8.16 -5.99
N LEU A 69 -43.66 -8.88 -5.21
CA LEU A 69 -44.19 -10.21 -5.54
C LEU A 69 -45.13 -10.15 -6.76
#